data_AF-A0A397TM78-F1
#
_entry.id   AF-A0A397TM78-F1
#
_cell.length_a   1.000
_cell.length_b   1.000
_cell.length_c   1.000
_cell.angle_alpha   90.00
_cell.angle_beta   90.00
_cell.angle_gamma   90.00
#
_symmetry.space_group_name_H-M   'P 1'
#
loop_
_entity.id
_entity.type
_entity.pdbx_description
1 polymer ?
#
loop_
_entity_poly.entity_id
_entity_poly.type
_entity_poly.pdbx_seq_one_letter_code
_entity_poly.pdbx_strand_id
1 'polypeptide(L)'
;TLGDVLNNETSYPYSLDDFATFLDQTYCLENLEFWLAVKKYRFYASNFFNSTTSLLMSDVGDVPEIPEDYYFDDASLRGDTPAHLDFLKQKLSDLITTYILPNSPREINIPSITRDDLLTNVFQYNNYHPSILDPVRNQVFELMQASSFNQFL
;
A
#
# COMPACT_ATOMS: atom_id res chain seq x y z
N THR A 1 -4.28 5.79 18.59
CA THR A 1 -4.90 4.57 18.00
C THR A 1 -3.88 3.91 17.08
N LEU A 2 -4.11 2.70 16.54
CA LEU A 2 -3.19 2.12 15.56
C LEU A 2 -3.06 3.04 14.33
N GLY A 3 -4.17 3.64 13.87
CA GLY A 3 -4.15 4.60 12.77
C GLY A 3 -3.21 5.77 13.03
N ASP A 4 -3.28 6.36 14.23
CA ASP A 4 -2.42 7.50 14.62
C ASP A 4 -0.93 7.08 14.61
N VAL A 5 -0.60 5.86 15.08
CA VAL A 5 0.79 5.35 15.03
C VAL A 5 1.24 5.16 13.58
N LEU A 6 0.41 4.54 12.74
CA LEU A 6 0.73 4.29 11.32
C LEU A 6 0.86 5.57 10.49
N ASN A 7 0.24 6.67 10.94
CA ASN A 7 0.37 8.00 10.34
C ASN A 7 1.41 8.88 11.05
N ASN A 8 2.06 8.36 12.10
CA ASN A 8 3.02 9.09 12.92
C ASN A 8 2.45 10.37 13.56
N GLU A 9 1.18 10.29 13.98
CA GLU A 9 0.39 11.36 14.61
C GLU A 9 0.30 11.20 16.14
N THR A 10 1.06 10.27 16.72
CA THR A 10 1.15 10.06 18.17
C THR A 10 2.10 11.02 18.86
N SER A 11 1.92 11.20 20.17
CA SER A 11 2.86 11.93 21.02
C SER A 11 3.85 10.97 21.69
N TYR A 12 4.99 11.52 22.15
CA TYR A 12 5.95 10.79 22.98
C TYR A 12 5.25 10.02 24.10
N PRO A 13 5.61 8.74 24.39
CA PRO A 13 6.78 8.00 23.90
C PRO A 13 6.53 7.11 22.68
N TYR A 14 5.41 7.28 21.96
CA TYR A 14 5.03 6.35 20.88
C TYR A 14 5.19 6.99 19.50
N SER A 15 5.76 6.25 18.56
CA SER A 15 5.89 6.63 17.15
C SER A 15 5.78 5.41 16.22
N LEU A 16 5.74 5.65 14.91
CA LEU A 16 5.82 4.57 13.92
C LEU A 16 7.12 3.76 14.05
N ASP A 17 8.24 4.42 14.38
CA ASP A 17 9.55 3.78 14.53
C ASP A 17 9.61 2.87 15.77
N ASP A 18 9.02 3.34 16.87
CA ASP A 18 8.89 2.53 18.10
C ASP A 18 8.05 1.27 17.83
N PHE A 19 6.95 1.43 17.10
CA PHE A 19 6.08 0.30 16.75
C PHE A 19 6.75 -0.67 15.77
N ALA A 20 7.50 -0.17 14.78
CA ALA A 20 8.28 -0.98 13.86
C ALA A 20 9.34 -1.80 14.61
N THR A 21 10.05 -1.16 15.56
CA THR A 21 11.04 -1.83 16.41
C THR A 21 10.40 -2.93 17.26
N PHE A 22 9.22 -2.70 17.82
CA PHE A 22 8.46 -3.71 18.56
C PHE A 22 8.03 -4.90 17.67
N LEU A 23 7.58 -4.64 16.45
CA LEU A 23 7.17 -5.68 15.50
C LEU A 23 8.34 -6.55 15.01
N ASP A 24 9.52 -5.96 14.85
CA ASP A 24 10.74 -6.68 14.51
C ASP A 24 11.12 -7.68 15.61
N GLN A 25 10.97 -7.28 16.88
CA GLN A 25 11.22 -8.16 18.04
C GLN A 25 10.17 -9.27 18.20
N THR A 26 8.95 -9.05 17.71
CA THR A 26 7.84 -10.01 17.82
C THR A 26 7.62 -10.83 16.54
N TYR A 27 8.52 -10.73 15.56
CA TYR A 27 8.47 -11.44 14.28
C TYR A 27 7.13 -11.25 13.54
N CYS A 28 6.60 -10.02 13.57
CA CYS A 28 5.34 -9.65 12.90
C CYS A 28 5.51 -8.41 11.99
N LEU A 29 6.76 -8.04 11.68
CA LEU A 29 7.13 -6.85 10.91
C LEU A 29 6.58 -6.89 9.47
N GLU A 30 6.41 -8.07 8.89
CA GLU A 30 5.88 -8.26 7.54
C GLU A 30 4.50 -7.64 7.35
N ASN A 31 3.67 -7.61 8.41
CA ASN A 31 2.34 -6.99 8.37
C ASN A 31 2.42 -5.47 8.22
N LEU A 32 3.36 -4.83 8.92
CA LEU A 32 3.59 -3.39 8.82
C LEU A 32 4.21 -3.02 7.48
N GLU A 33 5.24 -3.76 7.06
CA GLU A 33 5.90 -3.54 5.76
C GLU A 33 4.93 -3.71 4.59
N PHE A 34 4.08 -4.74 4.62
CA PHE A 34 3.01 -4.92 3.65
C PHE A 34 2.07 -3.72 3.64
N TRP A 35 1.60 -3.28 4.82
CA TRP A 35 0.67 -2.16 4.92
C TRP A 35 1.27 -0.87 4.33
N LEU A 36 2.54 -0.58 4.64
CA LEU A 36 3.27 0.57 4.08
C LEU A 36 3.49 0.42 2.57
N ALA A 37 3.81 -0.78 2.09
CA ALA A 37 3.95 -1.07 0.66
C ALA A 37 2.63 -0.84 -0.10
N VAL A 38 1.49 -1.25 0.47
CA VAL A 38 0.17 -0.94 -0.10
C VAL A 38 -0.10 0.57 -0.09
N LYS A 39 0.18 1.29 1.00
CA LYS A 39 0.04 2.76 1.07
C LYS A 39 0.84 3.43 -0.05
N LYS A 40 2.08 3.00 -0.28
CA LYS A 40 2.94 3.48 -1.35
C LYS A 40 2.42 3.12 -2.75
N TYR A 41 1.94 1.90 -2.96
CA TYR A 41 1.32 1.48 -4.22
C TYR A 41 0.08 2.33 -4.55
N ARG A 42 -0.76 2.62 -3.56
CA ARG A 42 -1.94 3.50 -3.75
C ARG A 42 -1.53 4.89 -4.20
N PHE A 43 -0.47 5.46 -3.64
CA PHE A 43 0.06 6.74 -4.09
C PHE A 43 0.47 6.70 -5.58
N TYR A 44 1.24 5.67 -5.98
CA TYR A 44 1.61 5.47 -7.38
C TYR A 44 0.41 5.31 -8.30
N ALA A 45 -0.56 4.50 -7.90
CA ALA A 45 -1.75 4.25 -8.68
C ALA A 45 -2.64 5.50 -8.80
N SER A 46 -2.86 6.24 -7.71
CA SER A 46 -3.62 7.49 -7.72
C SER A 46 -2.98 8.50 -8.67
N ASN A 47 -1.66 8.68 -8.65
CA ASN A 47 -0.98 9.57 -9.58
C ASN A 47 -1.14 9.13 -11.04
N PHE A 48 -1.07 7.82 -11.32
CA PHE A 48 -1.35 7.27 -12.64
C PHE A 48 -2.80 7.53 -13.09
N PHE A 49 -3.80 7.15 -12.29
CA PHE A 49 -5.22 7.27 -12.66
C PHE A 49 -5.71 8.73 -12.68
N ASN A 50 -5.22 9.59 -11.78
CA ASN A 50 -5.55 11.02 -11.78
C ASN A 50 -4.93 11.73 -12.99
N SER A 51 -3.70 11.38 -13.39
CA SER A 51 -3.09 11.93 -14.62
C SER A 51 -3.85 11.46 -15.86
N THR A 52 -4.25 10.19 -15.90
CA THR A 52 -5.07 9.64 -16.99
C THR A 52 -6.42 10.39 -17.09
N THR A 53 -7.06 10.67 -15.96
CA THR A 53 -8.34 11.41 -15.91
C THR A 53 -8.16 12.88 -16.29
N SER A 54 -7.09 13.54 -15.84
CA SER A 54 -6.77 14.93 -16.18
C SER A 54 -6.54 15.13 -17.69
N LEU A 55 -5.88 14.17 -18.36
CA LEU A 55 -5.71 14.19 -19.82
C LEU A 55 -7.02 14.02 -20.59
N LEU A 56 -7.94 13.19 -20.07
CA LEU A 56 -9.29 13.01 -20.64
C LEU A 56 -10.20 14.22 -20.40
N MET A 57 -9.89 15.09 -19.43
CA MET A 57 -10.67 16.26 -19.01
C MET A 57 -9.98 17.61 -19.32
N SER A 58 -9.14 17.65 -20.36
CA SER A 58 -8.33 18.80 -20.78
C SER A 58 -9.11 20.04 -21.30
N ASP A 59 -10.17 20.47 -20.60
CA ASP A 59 -10.82 21.77 -20.84
C ASP A 59 -11.22 22.57 -19.58
N VAL A 60 -10.95 22.14 -18.34
CA VAL A 60 -11.18 23.03 -17.18
C VAL A 60 -10.06 22.91 -16.15
N GLY A 61 -9.28 23.98 -16.05
CA GLY A 61 -8.23 24.14 -15.06
C GLY A 61 -8.77 24.27 -13.64
N ASP A 62 -8.23 23.46 -12.74
CA ASP A 62 -7.75 23.84 -11.42
C ASP A 62 -6.98 22.62 -10.87
N VAL A 63 -5.68 22.76 -10.67
CA VAL A 63 -4.83 21.68 -10.13
C VAL A 63 -4.90 21.77 -8.61
N PRO A 64 -5.32 20.72 -7.88
CA PRO A 64 -5.26 20.71 -6.42
C PRO A 64 -3.79 20.71 -5.98
N GLU A 65 -3.42 21.69 -5.17
CA GLU A 65 -2.10 21.82 -4.54
C GLU A 65 -1.87 20.65 -3.58
N ILE A 66 -0.91 19.78 -3.88
CA ILE A 66 -0.47 18.71 -2.97
C ILE A 66 0.62 19.30 -2.06
N PRO A 67 0.59 19.09 -0.72
CA PRO A 67 1.61 19.58 0.20
C PRO A 67 3.02 19.07 -0.16
N GLU A 68 4.03 19.96 -0.09
CA GLU A 68 5.43 19.69 -0.48
C GLU A 68 6.04 18.44 0.16
N ASP A 69 5.61 18.11 1.39
CA ASP A 69 6.14 17.01 2.20
C ASP A 69 5.78 15.61 1.66
N TYR A 70 4.90 15.52 0.66
CA TYR A 70 4.46 14.28 0.00
C TYR A 70 5.07 14.05 -1.40
N TYR A 71 5.92 14.97 -1.90
CA TYR A 71 6.59 14.77 -3.18
C TYR A 71 7.75 13.79 -3.05
N PHE A 72 7.47 12.51 -3.31
CA PHE A 72 8.49 11.62 -3.82
C PHE A 72 8.88 12.13 -5.21
N ASP A 73 10.06 12.72 -5.36
CA ASP A 73 10.67 13.12 -6.65
C ASP A 73 11.02 11.88 -7.47
N ASP A 74 9.97 11.17 -7.88
CA ASP A 74 10.07 9.97 -8.67
C ASP A 74 9.57 10.33 -10.07
N ALA A 75 10.53 10.48 -10.99
CA ALA A 75 10.24 10.76 -12.40
C ALA A 75 9.27 9.74 -13.05
N SER A 76 9.05 8.61 -12.37
CA SER A 76 8.02 7.59 -12.63
C SER A 76 6.58 8.06 -12.36
N LEU A 77 6.32 9.33 -12.04
CA LEU A 77 5.00 9.88 -11.69
C LEU A 77 4.36 10.76 -12.78
N ARG A 78 5.05 11.06 -13.90
CA ARG A 78 4.53 11.90 -14.98
C ARG A 78 3.70 11.07 -15.97
N GLY A 79 2.44 10.87 -15.60
CA GLY A 79 1.55 9.85 -16.15
C GLY A 79 0.99 10.10 -17.56
N ASP A 80 1.60 9.44 -18.54
CA ASP A 80 1.01 9.16 -19.86
C ASP A 80 1.77 8.10 -20.68
N THR A 81 2.95 7.66 -20.24
CA THR A 81 3.76 6.71 -21.03
C THR A 81 3.48 5.25 -20.64
N PRO A 82 3.54 4.28 -21.59
CA PRO A 82 3.47 2.84 -21.30
C PRO A 82 4.39 2.38 -20.16
N ALA A 83 5.52 3.07 -19.97
CA ALA A 83 6.44 2.85 -18.86
C ALA A 83 5.80 3.02 -17.47
N HIS A 84 4.79 3.88 -17.32
CA HIS A 84 4.09 4.09 -16.04
C HIS A 84 3.16 2.93 -15.69
N LEU A 85 2.43 2.39 -16.68
CA LEU A 85 1.60 1.21 -16.48
C LEU A 85 2.47 0.00 -16.16
N ASP A 86 3.59 -0.17 -16.86
CA ASP A 86 4.54 -1.25 -16.59
C ASP A 86 5.21 -1.10 -15.22
N PHE A 87 5.51 0.13 -14.80
CA PHE A 87 5.94 0.42 -13.43
C PHE A 87 4.90 -0.01 -12.40
N LEU A 88 3.62 0.35 -12.60
CA LEU A 88 2.54 -0.01 -11.69
C LEU A 88 2.35 -1.54 -11.62
N LYS A 89 2.40 -2.22 -12.77
CA LYS A 89 2.38 -3.69 -12.84
C LYS A 89 3.54 -4.31 -12.07
N GLN A 90 4.75 -3.78 -12.25
CA GLN A 90 5.94 -4.24 -11.55
C GLN A 90 5.77 -4.08 -10.04
N LYS A 91 5.34 -2.91 -9.56
CA LYS A 91 5.13 -2.67 -8.13
C LYS A 91 4.06 -3.57 -7.52
N LEU A 92 2.99 -3.86 -8.25
CA LEU A 92 1.98 -4.81 -7.77
C LEU A 92 2.53 -6.25 -7.76
N SER A 93 3.30 -6.63 -8.78
CA SER A 93 3.95 -7.94 -8.85
C SER A 93 4.94 -8.15 -7.70
N ASP A 94 5.73 -7.14 -7.38
CA ASP A 94 6.66 -7.15 -6.24
C ASP A 94 5.89 -7.36 -4.92
N LEU A 95 4.77 -6.64 -4.73
CA LEU A 95 3.87 -6.80 -3.58
C LEU A 95 3.35 -8.24 -3.47
N ILE A 96 2.85 -8.79 -4.58
CA ILE A 96 2.27 -10.13 -4.62
C ILE A 96 3.32 -11.20 -4.32
N THR A 97 4.48 -11.12 -4.97
CA THR A 97 5.55 -12.11 -4.83
C THR A 97 6.26 -12.04 -3.47
N THR A 98 6.24 -10.87 -2.82
CA THR A 98 6.90 -10.68 -1.51
C THR A 98 5.98 -11.07 -0.35
N TYR A 99 4.67 -10.81 -0.44
CA TYR A 99 3.75 -10.92 0.70
C TYR A 99 2.54 -11.85 0.49
N ILE A 100 2.09 -12.10 -0.75
CA ILE A 100 0.78 -12.72 -0.99
C ILE A 100 0.86 -14.19 -1.40
N LEU A 101 1.86 -14.57 -2.19
CA LEU A 101 1.95 -15.93 -2.71
C LEU A 101 2.32 -16.93 -1.59
N PRO A 102 1.85 -18.19 -1.69
CA PRO A 102 2.30 -19.24 -0.79
C PRO A 102 3.82 -19.40 -0.83
N ASN A 103 4.46 -19.47 0.34
CA ASN A 103 5.90 -19.55 0.52
C ASN A 103 6.66 -18.28 0.08
N SER A 104 5.97 -17.14 -0.01
CA SER A 104 6.62 -15.85 -0.16
C SER A 104 7.56 -15.55 1.02
N PRO A 105 8.67 -14.82 0.80
CA PRO A 105 9.67 -14.56 1.83
C PRO A 105 9.12 -13.79 3.03
N ARG A 106 8.06 -13.01 2.83
CA ARG A 106 7.35 -12.25 3.87
C ARG A 106 5.83 -12.49 3.79
N GLU A 107 5.43 -13.74 3.55
CA GLU A 107 4.02 -14.13 3.41
C GLU A 107 3.18 -13.64 4.60
N ILE A 108 2.15 -12.83 4.33
CA ILE A 108 1.21 -12.34 5.36
C ILE A 108 0.10 -13.37 5.62
N ASN A 109 -0.38 -13.41 6.86
CA ASN A 109 -1.43 -14.34 7.25
C ASN A 109 -2.82 -13.86 6.81
N ILE A 110 -3.29 -14.35 5.66
CA ILE A 110 -4.63 -14.08 5.12
C ILE A 110 -5.34 -15.37 4.70
N PRO A 111 -6.69 -15.41 4.72
CA PRO A 111 -7.48 -16.53 4.22
C PRO A 111 -7.21 -16.77 2.73
N SER A 112 -7.21 -18.06 2.34
CA SER A 112 -6.97 -18.46 0.95
C SER A 112 -7.96 -17.82 -0.03
N ILE A 113 -9.23 -17.68 0.35
CA ILE A 113 -10.23 -17.02 -0.51
C ILE A 113 -9.85 -15.57 -0.83
N THR A 114 -9.42 -14.79 0.17
CA THR A 114 -8.99 -13.40 -0.01
C THR A 114 -7.77 -13.30 -0.92
N ARG A 115 -6.81 -14.21 -0.75
CA ARG A 115 -5.63 -14.32 -1.61
C ARG A 115 -6.03 -14.64 -3.05
N ASP A 116 -6.82 -15.70 -3.24
CA ASP A 116 -7.16 -16.24 -4.55
C ASP A 116 -8.03 -15.22 -5.35
N ASP A 117 -8.91 -14.49 -4.67
CA ASP A 117 -9.68 -13.38 -5.25
C ASP A 117 -8.76 -12.24 -5.74
N LEU A 118 -7.75 -11.85 -4.95
CA LEU A 118 -6.76 -10.85 -5.36
C LEU A 118 -5.96 -11.34 -6.58
N LEU A 119 -5.46 -12.58 -6.55
CA LEU A 119 -4.69 -13.14 -7.67
C LEU A 119 -5.52 -13.22 -8.95
N THR A 120 -6.81 -13.55 -8.84
CA THR A 120 -7.75 -13.59 -9.97
C THR A 120 -7.95 -12.18 -10.57
N ASN A 121 -8.16 -11.16 -9.73
CA ASN A 121 -8.26 -9.78 -10.17
C ASN A 121 -7.03 -9.34 -10.98
N VAL A 122 -5.83 -9.68 -10.50
CA VAL A 122 -4.59 -9.23 -11.12
C VAL A 122 -4.26 -10.03 -12.39
N PHE A 123 -4.25 -11.35 -12.33
CA PHE A 123 -3.74 -12.18 -13.42
C PHE A 123 -4.78 -12.55 -14.47
N GLN A 124 -6.06 -12.66 -14.10
CA GLN A 124 -7.13 -13.01 -15.05
C GLN A 124 -7.80 -11.76 -15.61
N TYR A 125 -8.06 -10.75 -14.78
CA TYR A 125 -8.76 -9.54 -15.19
C TYR A 125 -7.84 -8.36 -15.53
N ASN A 126 -6.52 -8.50 -15.36
CA ASN A 126 -5.55 -7.42 -15.56
C ASN A 126 -5.92 -6.15 -14.79
N ASN A 127 -6.48 -6.31 -13.59
CA ASN A 127 -6.91 -5.21 -12.75
C ASN A 127 -5.74 -4.73 -11.89
N TYR A 128 -5.32 -3.48 -12.09
CA TYR A 128 -4.26 -2.81 -11.34
C TYR A 128 -4.79 -1.62 -10.52
N HIS A 129 -6.10 -1.55 -10.32
CA HIS A 129 -6.70 -0.49 -9.53
C HIS A 129 -6.37 -0.69 -8.03
N PRO A 130 -5.99 0.36 -7.28
CA PRO A 130 -5.54 0.24 -5.89
C PRO A 130 -6.58 -0.33 -4.93
N SER A 131 -7.87 -0.30 -5.30
CA SER A 131 -8.94 -0.82 -4.45
C SER A 131 -8.95 -2.34 -4.33
N ILE A 132 -8.32 -3.08 -5.26
CA ILE A 132 -8.27 -4.55 -5.18
C ILE A 132 -7.48 -5.04 -3.96
N LEU A 133 -6.61 -4.19 -3.40
CA LEU A 133 -5.82 -4.47 -2.21
C LEU A 133 -6.58 -4.12 -0.91
N ASP A 134 -7.75 -3.47 -0.97
CA ASP A 134 -8.48 -3.04 0.22
C ASP A 134 -8.88 -4.21 1.15
N PRO A 135 -9.41 -5.35 0.65
CA PRO A 135 -9.73 -6.49 1.52
C PRO A 135 -8.51 -7.01 2.29
N VAL A 136 -7.37 -7.14 1.60
CA VAL A 136 -6.12 -7.64 2.18
C VAL A 136 -5.54 -6.64 3.17
N ARG A 137 -5.47 -5.37 2.80
CA ARG A 137 -4.97 -4.29 3.68
C ARG A 137 -5.79 -4.18 4.96
N ASN A 138 -7.11 -4.24 4.86
CA ASN A 138 -7.99 -4.11 6.01
C ASN A 138 -7.79 -5.29 6.97
N GLN A 139 -7.65 -6.50 6.43
CA GLN A 139 -7.38 -7.69 7.24
C GLN A 139 -6.04 -7.62 7.99
N VAL A 140 -4.98 -7.15 7.32
CA VAL A 140 -3.68 -6.96 7.97
C VAL A 140 -3.74 -5.86 9.04
N PHE A 141 -4.49 -4.79 8.79
CA PHE A 141 -4.72 -3.75 9.79
C PHE A 141 -5.46 -4.29 11.02
N GLU A 142 -6.55 -5.04 10.82
CA GLU A 142 -7.30 -5.69 11.91
C GLU A 142 -6.43 -6.67 12.69
N LEU A 143 -5.60 -7.45 11.99
CA LEU A 143 -4.66 -8.37 12.60
C LEU A 143 -3.67 -7.63 13.51
N MET A 144 -2.97 -6.62 12.98
CA MET A 144 -2.04 -5.80 13.77
C MET A 144 -2.75 -5.10 14.94
N GLN A 145 -3.98 -4.65 14.77
CA GLN A 145 -4.76 -3.99 15.81
C GLN A 145 -5.15 -4.95 16.94
N ALA A 146 -5.56 -6.17 16.60
CA ALA A 146 -6.01 -7.16 17.57
C ALA A 146 -4.85 -7.85 18.31
N SER A 147 -3.73 -8.11 17.63
CA SER A 147 -2.58 -8.83 18.19
C SER A 147 -1.51 -7.89 18.74
N SER A 148 -0.73 -7.26 17.86
CA SER A 148 0.52 -6.59 18.19
C SER A 148 0.31 -5.23 18.85
N PHE A 149 -0.70 -4.47 18.41
CA PHE A 149 -0.95 -3.13 18.91
C PHE A 149 -1.38 -3.13 20.39
N ASN A 150 -2.18 -4.11 20.80
CA ASN A 150 -2.58 -4.26 22.20
C ASN A 150 -1.41 -4.62 23.13
N GLN A 151 -0.37 -5.28 22.60
CA GLN A 151 0.83 -5.64 23.36
C GLN A 151 1.87 -4.51 23.40
N PHE A 152 1.82 -3.61 22.42
CA PHE A 152 2.71 -2.46 22.31
C PHE A 152 2.36 -1.33 23.28
N LEU A 153 1.08 -1.17 23.64
CA LEU A 153 0.59 -0.12 24.53
C LEU A 153 0.81 -0.42 26.01
#